data_AF-A0A060C8X7-F1
#
_entry.id   AF-A0A060C8X7-F1
#
_cell.length_a   1.000
_cell.length_b   1.000
_cell.length_c   1.000
_cell.angle_alpha   90.00
_cell.angle_beta   90.00
_cell.angle_gamma   90.00
#
_symmetry.space_group_name_H-M   'P 1'
#
loop_
_entity.id
_entity.type
_entity.pdbx_description
1 polymer ?
#
loop_
_entity_poly.entity_id
_entity_poly.type
_entity_poly.pdbx_seq_one_letter_code
_entity_poly.pdbx_strand_id
1 'polypeptide(L)'
;MKRKIVKWLRRFLILTLITCAVLIYIGYREYREVIDEVSIEAKIAEIQAQESYVTLDEISDTYLNAVVSVEDNRFWSRNSVLDYRA
;
A
#
# COMPACT_ATOMS: atom_id res chain seq x y z
N MET A 1 0.45 41.11 17.49
CA MET A 1 0.27 39.65 17.70
C MET A 1 0.00 38.87 16.40
N LYS A 2 -0.97 39.27 15.57
CA LYS A 2 -1.34 38.56 14.32
C LYS A 2 -0.16 38.23 13.38
N ARG A 3 0.75 39.18 13.13
CA ARG A 3 1.96 38.97 12.29
C ARG A 3 2.95 37.93 12.85
N LYS A 4 3.01 37.76 14.18
CA LYS A 4 3.85 36.72 14.81
C LYS A 4 3.20 35.34 14.62
N ILE A 5 1.88 35.24 14.80
CA ILE A 5 1.11 34.01 14.60
C ILE A 5 1.25 33.50 13.15
N VAL A 6 1.08 34.37 12.16
CA VAL A 6 1.26 34.00 10.73
C VAL A 6 2.68 33.48 10.46
N LYS A 7 3.71 34.09 11.07
CA LYS A 7 5.10 33.62 10.92
C LYS A 7 5.30 32.23 11.53
N TRP A 8 4.67 31.95 12.68
CA TRP A 8 4.73 30.62 13.31
C TRP A 8 3.99 29.57 12.50
N LEU A 9 2.77 29.87 12.02
CA LEU A 9 2.01 28.97 11.14
C LEU A 9 2.78 28.65 9.86
N ARG A 10 3.43 29.64 9.24
CA ARG A 10 4.27 29.40 8.06
C ARG A 10 5.44 28.46 8.35
N ARG A 11 6.12 28.65 9.49
CA ARG A 11 7.23 27.77 9.90
C ARG A 11 6.75 26.34 10.16
N PHE A 12 5.61 26.20 10.83
CA PHE A 12 4.98 24.91 11.08
C PHE A 12 4.62 24.21 9.76
N LEU A 13 3.96 24.91 8.82
CA LEU A 13 3.63 24.36 7.51
C LEU A 13 4.89 23.88 6.75
N ILE A 14 5.96 24.69 6.74
CA ILE A 14 7.23 24.29 6.11
C ILE A 14 7.79 23.03 6.76
N LEU A 15 7.77 22.96 8.09
CA LEU A 15 8.24 21.78 8.82
C LEU A 15 7.42 20.54 8.46
N THR A 16 6.09 20.64 8.44
CA THR A 16 5.21 19.54 8.04
C THR A 16 5.50 19.07 6.62
N LEU A 17 5.67 19.99 5.67
CA LEU A 17 5.99 19.65 4.29
C LEU A 17 7.32 18.91 4.17
N ILE A 18 8.35 19.35 4.90
CA ILE A 18 9.66 18.65 4.94
C ILE A 18 9.48 17.25 5.51
N THR A 19 8.75 17.09 6.61
CA THR A 19 8.50 15.76 7.20
C THR A 19 7.77 14.85 6.22
N CYS A 20 6.72 15.32 5.56
CA CYS A 20 6.01 14.55 4.53
C CYS A 20 6.94 14.16 3.37
N ALA A 21 7.76 15.09 2.87
CA ALA A 21 8.70 14.82 1.78
C ALA A 21 9.74 13.75 2.17
N VAL A 22 10.27 13.81 3.40
CA VAL A 22 11.20 12.79 3.92
C VAL A 22 10.54 11.42 3.99
N LEU A 23 9.31 11.33 4.52
CA LEU A 23 8.57 10.07 4.59
C LEU A 23 8.28 9.48 3.21
N ILE A 24 7.84 10.31 2.26
CA ILE A 24 7.61 9.90 0.87
C ILE A 24 8.91 9.42 0.22
N TYR A 25 10.03 10.13 0.44
CA TYR A 25 11.32 9.74 -0.11
C TYR A 25 11.80 8.39 0.44
N ILE A 26 11.68 8.16 1.75
CA ILE A 26 12.07 6.89 2.36
C ILE A 26 11.23 5.75 1.78
N GLY A 27 9.90 5.90 1.75
CA GLY A 27 9.01 4.88 1.21
C GLY A 27 9.24 4.61 -0.28
N TYR A 28 9.50 5.66 -1.06
CA TYR A 28 9.86 5.51 -2.48
C TYR A 28 11.19 4.78 -2.66
N ARG A 29 12.21 5.13 -1.88
CA ARG A 29 13.51 4.47 -1.95
C ARG A 29 13.41 2.98 -1.62
N GLU A 30 12.74 2.62 -0.52
CA GLU A 30 12.52 1.22 -0.13
C GLU A 30 11.72 0.46 -1.18
N TYR A 31 10.65 1.06 -1.70
CA TYR A 31 9.89 0.50 -2.81
C TYR A 31 10.78 0.21 -4.02
N ARG A 32 11.61 1.18 -4.42
CA ARG A 32 12.54 1.04 -5.55
C ARG A 32 13.58 -0.06 -5.31
N GLU A 33 14.20 -0.09 -4.15
CA GLU A 33 15.18 -1.10 -3.78
C GLU A 33 14.62 -2.53 -3.95
N VAL A 34 13.38 -2.77 -3.48
CA VAL A 34 12.74 -4.10 -3.59
C VAL A 34 12.40 -4.47 -5.03
N ILE A 35 11.80 -3.55 -5.80
CA ILE A 35 11.39 -3.86 -7.18
C ILE A 35 12.58 -3.93 -8.15
N ASP A 36 13.68 -3.26 -7.84
CA ASP A 36 14.91 -3.33 -8.63
C ASP A 36 15.65 -4.66 -8.36
N GLU A 37 15.48 -5.28 -7.17
CA GLU A 37 15.96 -6.63 -6.86
C GLU A 37 15.13 -7.70 -7.57
N VAL A 38 13.81 -7.66 -7.41
CA VAL A 38 12.87 -8.54 -8.13
C VAL A 38 11.67 -7.73 -8.60
N SER A 39 11.55 -7.57 -9.92
CA SER A 39 10.39 -6.90 -10.52
C SER A 39 9.09 -7.63 -10.15
N ILE A 40 7.99 -6.87 -10.08
CA ILE A 40 6.66 -7.42 -9.76
C ILE A 40 6.29 -8.50 -10.78
N GLU A 41 6.57 -8.28 -12.06
CA GLU A 41 6.30 -9.21 -13.15
C GLU A 41 7.08 -10.52 -12.99
N ALA A 42 8.38 -10.43 -12.64
CA ALA A 42 9.18 -11.60 -12.36
C ALA A 42 8.66 -12.37 -11.14
N LYS A 43 8.25 -11.66 -10.07
CA LYS A 43 7.70 -12.32 -8.88
C LYS A 43 6.38 -13.02 -9.15
N ILE A 44 5.50 -12.39 -9.97
CA ILE A 44 4.26 -13.02 -10.43
C ILE A 44 4.57 -14.29 -11.22
N ALA A 45 5.48 -14.20 -12.20
CA ALA A 45 5.86 -15.35 -13.01
C ALA A 45 6.47 -16.49 -12.16
N GLU A 46 7.29 -16.17 -11.17
CA GLU A 46 7.86 -17.13 -10.22
C GLU A 46 6.77 -17.87 -9.43
N ILE A 47 5.77 -17.15 -8.89
CA ILE A 47 4.66 -17.73 -8.14
C ILE A 47 3.78 -18.60 -9.04
N GLN A 48 3.46 -18.10 -10.25
CA GLN A 48 2.61 -18.82 -11.20
C GLN A 48 3.29 -20.05 -11.81
N ALA A 49 4.62 -20.14 -11.77
CA ALA A 49 5.37 -21.31 -12.21
C ALA A 49 5.40 -22.47 -11.19
N GLN A 50 4.91 -22.26 -9.96
CA GLN A 50 4.85 -23.31 -8.95
C GLN A 50 3.81 -24.37 -9.34
N GLU A 51 4.15 -25.65 -9.17
CA GLU A 51 3.25 -26.77 -9.49
C GLU A 51 1.92 -26.71 -8.70
N SER A 52 1.96 -26.16 -7.49
CA SER A 52 0.80 -26.00 -6.61
C SER A 52 0.00 -24.72 -6.87
N TYR A 53 0.38 -23.91 -7.86
CA TYR A 53 -0.36 -22.70 -8.20
C TYR A 53 -1.73 -23.08 -8.79
N VAL A 54 -2.77 -22.42 -8.31
CA VAL A 54 -4.13 -22.54 -8.85
C VAL A 54 -4.65 -21.15 -9.22
N THR A 55 -5.45 -21.10 -10.27
CA THR A 55 -6.14 -19.90 -10.70
C THR A 55 -7.36 -19.61 -9.82
N LEU A 56 -7.86 -18.37 -9.85
CA LEU A 56 -8.95 -17.96 -8.96
C LEU A 56 -10.24 -18.75 -9.21
N ASP A 57 -10.50 -19.17 -10.45
CA ASP A 57 -11.67 -19.98 -10.84
C ASP A 57 -11.58 -21.45 -10.41
N GLU A 58 -10.39 -21.94 -10.05
CA GLU A 58 -10.20 -23.27 -9.48
C GLU A 58 -10.42 -23.30 -7.96
N ILE A 59 -10.57 -22.14 -7.32
CA ILE A 59 -10.80 -22.02 -5.87
C ILE A 59 -12.30 -22.12 -5.58
N SER A 60 -12.69 -22.99 -4.64
CA SER A 60 -14.10 -23.10 -4.22
C SER A 60 -14.62 -21.79 -3.62
N ASP A 61 -15.86 -21.43 -3.95
CA ASP A 61 -16.52 -20.23 -3.42
C ASP A 61 -16.52 -20.17 -1.89
N THR A 62 -16.72 -21.31 -1.22
CA THR A 62 -16.71 -21.38 0.25
C THR A 62 -15.36 -20.97 0.82
N TYR A 63 -14.27 -21.48 0.26
CA TYR A 63 -12.92 -21.13 0.70
C TYR A 63 -12.58 -19.69 0.38
N LEU A 64 -12.87 -19.22 -0.83
CA LEU A 64 -12.63 -17.83 -1.24
C LEU A 64 -13.38 -16.85 -0.33
N ASN A 65 -14.67 -17.12 -0.07
CA ASN A 65 -15.47 -16.28 0.83
C ASN A 65 -14.96 -16.32 2.26
N ALA A 66 -14.51 -17.48 2.76
CA ALA A 66 -13.94 -17.59 4.10
C ALA A 66 -12.67 -16.75 4.23
N VAL A 67 -11.71 -16.91 3.30
CA VAL A 67 -10.46 -16.13 3.28
C VAL A 67 -10.74 -14.64 3.19
N VAL A 68 -11.58 -14.21 2.24
CA VAL A 68 -11.96 -12.80 2.11
C VAL A 68 -12.63 -12.29 3.39
N SER A 69 -13.54 -13.05 4.00
CA SER A 69 -14.22 -12.62 5.23
C SER A 69 -13.28 -12.43 6.43
N VAL A 70 -12.19 -13.19 6.49
CA VAL A 70 -11.21 -13.16 7.59
C VAL A 70 -10.13 -12.11 7.36
N GLU A 71 -9.58 -12.03 6.15
CA GLU A 71 -8.43 -11.17 5.83
C GLU A 71 -8.85 -9.74 5.45
N ASP A 72 -9.89 -9.60 4.62
CA ASP A 72 -10.37 -8.30 4.13
C ASP A 72 -11.83 -8.42 3.70
N ASN A 73 -12.75 -8.25 4.65
CA ASN A 73 -14.18 -8.41 4.43
C ASN A 73 -14.77 -7.48 3.36
N ARG A 74 -14.05 -6.39 3.02
CA ARG A 74 -14.47 -5.40 2.04
C ARG A 74 -13.64 -5.50 0.77
N PHE A 75 -12.96 -6.64 0.56
CA PHE A 75 -12.02 -6.78 -0.53
C PHE A 75 -12.59 -6.35 -1.88
N TRP A 76 -13.81 -6.81 -2.17
CA TRP A 76 -14.55 -6.54 -3.41
C TRP A 76 -15.29 -5.20 -3.46
N SER A 77 -15.43 -4.50 -2.33
CA SER A 77 -16.25 -3.28 -2.22
C SER A 77 -15.44 -2.01 -1.94
N ARG A 78 -14.18 -2.15 -1.51
CA ARG A 78 -13.29 -1.02 -1.27
C ARG A 78 -12.80 -0.44 -2.60
N ASN A 79 -12.66 0.89 -2.63
CA ASN A 79 -12.23 1.63 -3.82
C ASN A 79 -10.74 1.98 -3.82
N SER A 80 -9.98 1.51 -2.82
CA SER A 80 -8.57 1.81 -2.66
C SER A 80 -7.83 0.68 -1.98
N VAL A 81 -6.52 0.59 -2.25
CA VAL A 81 -5.61 -0.34 -1.57
C VAL A 81 -5.58 -0.06 -0.06
N LEU A 82 -5.56 1.22 0.31
CA LEU A 82 -5.69 1.66 1.70
C LEU A 82 -7.14 1.55 2.13
N ASP A 83 -7.42 0.61 3.03
CA ASP A 83 -8.72 0.48 3.65
C ASP A 83 -8.75 1.16 5.03
N TYR A 84 -9.24 2.40 5.07
CA TYR A 84 -9.29 3.22 6.29
C TYR A 84 -10.49 2.92 7.21
N ARG A 85 -11.40 2.01 6.81
CA ARG A 85 -12.56 1.64 7.64
C ARG A 85 -12.42 0.23 8.25
N ALA A 86 -11.22 -0.35 8.14
CA ALA A 86 -10.90 -1.72 8.55
C ALA A 86 -10.96 -1.86 10.07
#